data_AF-A0AAC9N5N7-F1
#
_entry.id   AF-A0AAC9N5N7-F1
#
_cell.length_a   1.000
_cell.length_b   1.000
_cell.length_c   1.000
_cell.angle_alpha   90.00
_cell.angle_beta   90.00
_cell.angle_gamma   90.00
#
_symmetry.space_group_name_H-M   'P 1'
#
loop_
_entity.id
_entity.type
_entity.pdbx_description
1 polymer ?
#
loop_
_entity_poly.entity_id
_entity_poly.type
_entity_poly.pdbx_seq_one_letter_code
_entity_poly.pdbx_strand_id
1 'polypeptide(L)' 'MDIFMFTIPDSKEKYNSEIKRLVISYQCYFEETPTKDGLVFSIEFPTISLRIKFKEELALKFPFLYY' A
#
# COMPACT_ATOMS: atom_id res chain seq x y z
N MET A 1 -7.97 -10.58 -11.87
CA MET A 1 -7.29 -9.45 -11.22
C MET A 1 -7.85 -9.30 -9.83
N ASP A 2 -7.01 -9.00 -8.84
CA ASP A 2 -7.41 -8.85 -7.45
C ASP A 2 -6.98 -7.47 -6.95
N ILE A 3 -7.92 -6.71 -6.38
CA ILE A 3 -7.69 -5.33 -5.94
C ILE A 3 -7.46 -5.34 -4.43
N PHE A 4 -6.35 -4.73 -4.00
CA PHE A 4 -6.07 -4.48 -2.60
C PHE A 4 -6.04 -2.99 -2.32
N MET A 5 -6.79 -2.57 -1.31
CA MET A 5 -6.86 -1.16 -0.88
C MET A 5 -6.40 -1.02 0.56
N PHE A 6 -5.64 0.04 0.84
CA PHE A 6 -5.29 0.45 2.19
C PHE A 6 -5.07 1.97 2.27
N THR A 7 -5.21 2.53 3.47
CA THR A 7 -5.02 3.95 3.75
C THR A 7 -3.76 4.15 4.56
N ILE A 8 -2.91 5.11 4.15
CA ILE A 8 -1.86 5.66 5.00
C ILE A 8 -2.43 6.87 5.69
N PRO A 9 -2.65 6.85 7.02
CA PRO A 9 -3.22 7.99 7.71
C PRO A 9 -2.24 9.17 7.72
N ASP A 10 -2.75 10.41 7.79
CA ASP A 10 -1.90 11.62 7.79
C ASP A 10 -0.85 11.63 8.91
N SER A 11 -1.17 11.02 10.06
CA SER A 11 -0.22 10.84 11.18
C SER A 11 1.01 9.99 10.81
N LYS A 12 0.97 9.32 9.66
CA LYS A 12 1.97 8.40 9.11
C LYS A 12 2.45 8.86 7.72
N GLU A 13 2.15 10.10 7.30
CA GLU A 13 2.52 10.66 5.99
C GLU A 13 4.02 10.51 5.65
N LYS A 14 4.88 10.57 6.67
CA LYS A 14 6.33 10.34 6.52
C LYS A 14 6.69 9.02 5.81
N TYR A 15 5.82 8.01 5.88
CA TYR A 15 6.03 6.72 5.23
C TYR A 15 5.53 6.67 3.78
N ASN A 16 4.82 7.70 3.29
CA ASN A 16 4.26 7.73 1.92
C ASN A 16 5.32 7.44 0.86
N SER A 17 6.50 8.06 0.98
CA SER A 17 7.59 7.86 0.00
C SER A 17 8.12 6.43 -0.01
N GLU A 18 8.27 5.78 1.15
CA GLU A 18 8.78 4.42 1.25
C GLU A 18 7.72 3.39 0.82
N ILE A 19 6.46 3.61 1.21
CA ILE A 19 5.34 2.76 0.79
C ILE A 19 5.15 2.87 -0.72
N LYS A 20 5.20 4.07 -1.30
CA LYS A 20 5.14 4.27 -2.74
C LYS A 20 6.25 3.53 -3.48
N ARG A 21 7.48 3.57 -2.96
CA ARG A 21 8.60 2.77 -3.52
C ARG A 21 8.33 1.28 -3.46
N LEU A 22 7.77 0.80 -2.35
CA LEU A 22 7.36 -0.60 -2.21
C LEU A 22 6.30 -0.96 -3.27
N VAL A 23 5.25 -0.16 -3.41
CA VAL A 23 4.18 -0.37 -4.42
C VAL A 23 4.76 -0.43 -5.84
N ILE A 24 5.60 0.53 -6.21
CA ILE A 24 6.26 0.59 -7.52
C ILE A 24 7.13 -0.65 -7.77
N SER A 25 7.81 -1.17 -6.75
CA SER A 25 8.70 -2.34 -6.89
C SER A 25 7.97 -3.62 -7.32
N TYR A 26 6.65 -3.70 -7.08
CA TYR A 26 5.82 -4.82 -7.49
C TYR A 26 5.34 -4.72 -8.95
N GLN A 27 5.66 -3.62 -9.65
CA GLN A 27 5.33 -3.40 -11.07
C GLN A 27 3.84 -3.62 -11.40
N CYS A 28 2.98 -3.31 -10.45
CA CYS A 28 1.53 -3.41 -10.59
C CYS A 28 0.93 -2.04 -10.92
N TYR A 29 -0.25 -2.03 -11.54
CA TYR A 29 -1.02 -0.80 -11.64
C TYR A 29 -1.50 -0.38 -10.26
N PHE A 30 -1.42 0.91 -9.96
CA PHE A 30 -1.94 1.46 -8.71
C PHE A 30 -2.44 2.88 -8.90
N GLU A 31 -3.36 3.28 -8.03
CA GLU A 31 -3.87 4.64 -7.92
C GLU A 31 -3.70 5.16 -6.49
N GLU A 32 -3.41 6.46 -6.38
CA GLU A 32 -3.29 7.20 -5.12
C GLU A 32 -4.47 8.17 -5.02
N THR A 33 -5.32 8.01 -4.00
CA THR A 33 -6.47 8.89 -3.78
C THR A 33 -6.31 9.61 -2.43
N PRO A 34 -6.09 10.93 -2.41
CA PRO A 34 -6.06 11.67 -1.16
C PRO A 34 -7.47 11.75 -0.57
N THR A 35 -7.58 11.49 0.73
CA THR A 35 -8.82 11.53 1.51
C THR A 35 -8.64 12.38 2.76
N LYS A 36 -9.73 12.66 3.48
CA LYS A 36 -9.68 13.44 4.73
C LYS A 36 -8.90 12.75 5.85
N ASP A 37 -8.75 11.44 5.77
CA ASP A 37 -8.11 10.61 6.80
C ASP A 37 -6.66 10.23 6.42
N GLY A 38 -6.21 10.59 5.22
CA GLY A 38 -4.89 10.25 4.69
C GLY A 38 -4.88 9.87 3.20
N LEU A 39 -3.85 9.15 2.77
CA LEU A 39 -3.65 8.74 1.37
C LEU A 39 -4.07 7.28 1.15
N VAL A 40 -5.06 7.05 0.30
CA VAL A 40 -5.50 5.69 -0.07
C VAL A 40 -4.68 5.20 -1.25
N PHE A 41 -4.18 3.96 -1.14
CA PHE A 41 -3.56 3.21 -2.22
C PHE A 41 -4.51 2.10 -2.68
N SER A 42 -4.82 2.09 -3.97
CA SER A 42 -5.54 1.02 -4.66
C SER A 42 -4.57 0.31 -5.59
N ILE A 43 -4.31 -0.98 -5.37
CA ILE A 43 -3.30 -1.73 -6.14
C ILE A 43 -3.96 -2.93 -6.80
N GLU A 44 -3.74 -3.08 -8.11
CA GLU A 44 -4.22 -4.22 -8.90
C GLU A 44 -3.14 -5.29 -9.00
N PHE A 45 -3.34 -6.39 -8.28
CA PHE A 45 -2.45 -7.53 -8.35
C PHE A 45 -2.88 -8.50 -9.46
N PRO A 46 -1.95 -8.98 -10.30
CA PRO A 46 -2.25 -9.96 -11.33
C PRO A 46 -2.54 -11.34 -10.73
N THR A 47 -2.02 -11.64 -9.52
CA THR A 47 -2.24 -12.90 -8.81
C THR A 47 -2.46 -12.67 -7.31
N ILE A 48 -3.21 -13.58 -6.68
CA ILE A 48 -3.44 -13.58 -5.24
C ILE A 48 -2.13 -13.76 -4.46
N SER A 49 -1.21 -14.59 -4.97
CA SER A 49 0.09 -14.83 -4.33
C SER A 49 0.93 -13.56 -4.21
N LEU A 50 0.92 -12.68 -5.23
CA LEU A 50 1.62 -11.40 -5.18
C LEU A 50 0.99 -10.46 -4.15
N ARG A 51 -0.34 -10.42 -4.05
CA ARG A 51 -1.03 -9.64 -3.01
C ARG A 51 -0.63 -10.12 -1.61
N ILE A 52 -0.60 -11.43 -1.38
CA ILE A 52 -0.23 -11.99 -0.07
C ILE A 52 1.20 -11.57 0.28
N LYS A 53 2.14 -11.75 -0.65
CA LYS A 53 3.53 -11.34 -0.47
C LYS A 53 3.67 -9.84 -0.18
N PHE A 54 2.93 -9.01 -0.91
CA PHE A 54 2.91 -7.56 -0.68
C PHE A 54 2.40 -7.21 0.72
N LYS A 55 1.29 -7.85 1.17
CA LYS A 55 0.73 -7.63 2.51
C LYS A 55 1.72 -8.00 3.61
N GLU A 56 2.41 -9.13 3.47
CA GLU A 56 3.44 -9.57 4.41
C GLU A 56 4.60 -8.56 4.47
N GLU A 57 5.11 -8.11 3.32
CA GLU A 57 6.21 -7.16 3.25
C GLU A 57 5.81 -5.77 3.79
N LEU A 58 4.58 -5.32 3.50
CA LEU A 58 4.03 -4.08 4.02
C LEU A 58 3.92 -4.13 5.55
N ALA A 59 3.43 -5.24 6.12
CA ALA A 59 3.34 -5.42 7.56
C ALA A 59 4.72 -5.50 8.24
N LEU A 60 5.70 -6.13 7.59
CA LEU A 60 7.07 -6.23 8.11
C LEU A 60 7.81 -4.89 8.11
N LYS A 61 7.67 -4.09 7.04
CA LYS A 61 8.32 -2.79 6.92
C LYS A 61 7.60 -1.68 7.68
N PHE A 62 6.28 -1.76 7.78
CA PHE A 62 5.42 -0.74 8.39
C PHE A 62 4.45 -1.35 9.42
N PRO A 63 4.96 -1.94 10.52
CA PRO A 63 4.14 -2.67 11.49
C PRO A 63 3.08 -1.81 12.19
N PHE A 64 3.28 -0.49 12.25
CA PHE A 64 2.37 0.47 12.89
C PHE A 64 1.56 1.30 11.87
N LEU A 65 1.38 0.80 10.65
CA LEU A 65 0.58 1.49 9.63
C LEU A 65 -0.93 1.41 9.95
N TYR A 66 -1.36 0.34 10.61
CA TYR A 66 -2.77 0.03 10.90
C TYR A 66 -3.14 0.11 12.39
N TYR A 67 -2.19 0.50 13.26
CA TYR A 67 -2.36 0.67 14.71
C TYR A 67 -2.38 2.14 15.12
#